data_AF-A0A953KH30-F1
#
_entry.id   AF-A0A953KH30-F1
#
_cell.length_a   1.000
_cell.length_b   1.000
_cell.length_c   1.000
_cell.angle_alpha   90.00
_cell.angle_beta   90.00
_cell.angle_gamma   90.00
#
_symmetry.space_group_name_H-M   'P 1'
#
loop_
_entity.id
_entity.type
_entity.pdbx_description
1 polymer ?
#
loop_
_entity_poly.entity_id
_entity_poly.type
_entity_poly.pdbx_seq_one_letter_code
_entity_poly.pdbx_strand_id
1 'polypeptide(L)'
;MHVAHHESSLLCSQILPYLQQCSSFFAEVDLSTLREEDIRHLLMLENDQNISQIAGAKEWEKAVHLAEERFNFDLEPMRNTYPYLILHHLQMGFLSQGSFEAMDQALWTQAKGLGIECGGLESMSEHFGVLKAISLEKQWRDLYLFLKNPISSKRKLNSLFNAYMRQDIRSLYKSSKKGLGSSKNVMIYNRNKLMTEFLSSKMQLDQVSFAAVGAAHLYGKSGMLALLKRQGYQLKPVKLEQIISR
;
A
#
# COMPACT_ATOMS: atom_id res chain seq x y z
N MET A 1 -3.84 -4.47 -2.92
CA MET A 1 -3.72 -3.27 -3.74
C MET A 1 -2.52 -3.46 -4.67
N HIS A 2 -1.29 -3.23 -4.20
CA HIS A 2 -0.07 -3.32 -5.02
C HIS A 2 0.42 -4.73 -5.38
N VAL A 3 -0.41 -5.77 -5.21
CA VAL A 3 0.01 -7.15 -5.49
C VAL A 3 -0.29 -7.45 -6.96
N ALA A 4 0.75 -7.73 -7.72
CA ALA A 4 0.70 -8.10 -9.12
C ALA A 4 0.67 -9.63 -9.26
N HIS A 5 -0.52 -10.24 -9.17
CA HIS A 5 -0.69 -11.70 -9.17
C HIS A 5 -1.88 -12.13 -10.04
N HIS A 6 -1.84 -13.35 -10.58
CA HIS A 6 -2.93 -13.89 -11.41
C HIS A 6 -4.29 -13.84 -10.69
N GLU A 7 -4.34 -14.28 -9.43
CA GLU A 7 -5.60 -14.26 -8.68
C GLU A 7 -6.11 -12.84 -8.39
N SER A 8 -5.22 -11.86 -8.23
CA SER A 8 -5.66 -10.46 -8.16
C SER A 8 -6.23 -9.96 -9.49
N SER A 9 -5.73 -10.38 -10.65
CA SER A 9 -6.31 -9.97 -11.93
C SER A 9 -7.72 -10.56 -12.14
N LEU A 10 -7.95 -11.78 -11.69
CA LEU A 10 -9.29 -12.39 -11.67
C LEU A 10 -10.28 -11.62 -10.77
N LEU A 11 -9.86 -11.16 -9.59
CA LEU A 11 -10.69 -10.26 -8.76
C LEU A 11 -10.96 -8.94 -9.48
N CYS A 12 -9.97 -8.41 -10.21
CA CYS A 12 -10.09 -7.15 -10.94
C CYS A 12 -11.20 -7.23 -11.98
N SER A 13 -11.27 -8.34 -12.73
CA SER A 13 -12.30 -8.60 -13.72
C SER A 13 -13.72 -8.59 -13.12
N GLN A 14 -13.89 -9.09 -11.90
CA GLN A 14 -15.19 -9.06 -11.21
C GLN A 14 -15.59 -7.66 -10.73
N ILE A 15 -14.62 -6.78 -10.49
CA ILE A 15 -14.83 -5.42 -9.97
C ILE A 15 -15.06 -4.42 -11.12
N LEU A 16 -14.49 -4.68 -12.30
CA LEU A 16 -14.53 -3.78 -13.46
C LEU A 16 -15.96 -3.32 -13.86
N PRO A 17 -17.01 -4.16 -13.83
CA PRO A 17 -18.37 -3.69 -14.12
C PRO A 17 -18.91 -2.63 -13.17
N TYR A 18 -18.41 -2.58 -11.92
CA TYR A 18 -18.76 -1.52 -10.96
C TYR A 18 -18.02 -0.23 -11.27
N LEU A 19 -16.75 -0.32 -11.67
CA LEU A 19 -15.97 0.83 -12.10
C LEU A 19 -16.59 1.53 -13.32
N GLN A 20 -17.08 0.75 -14.30
CA GLN A 20 -17.70 1.27 -15.52
C GLN A 20 -18.98 2.10 -15.28
N GLN A 21 -19.59 1.99 -14.11
CA GLN A 21 -20.78 2.76 -13.71
C GLN A 21 -20.42 4.05 -12.96
N CYS A 22 -19.13 4.31 -12.75
CA CYS A 22 -18.66 5.46 -11.95
C CYS A 22 -18.26 6.62 -12.84
N SER A 23 -18.52 7.85 -12.39
CA SER A 23 -18.08 9.09 -13.04
C SER A 23 -16.69 9.52 -12.58
N SER A 24 -16.25 9.05 -11.41
CA SER A 24 -14.95 9.35 -10.83
C SER A 24 -14.29 8.12 -10.20
N PHE A 25 -12.96 8.04 -10.27
CA PHE A 25 -12.11 7.03 -9.65
C PHE A 25 -11.07 7.69 -8.74
N PHE A 26 -10.98 7.24 -7.49
CA PHE A 26 -10.00 7.71 -6.52
C PHE A 26 -9.12 6.55 -6.04
N ALA A 27 -7.81 6.62 -6.29
CA ALA A 27 -6.82 5.76 -5.64
C ALA A 27 -6.32 6.40 -4.33
N GLU A 28 -5.44 5.73 -3.57
CA GLU A 28 -4.83 6.36 -2.39
C GLU A 28 -4.08 7.65 -2.75
N VAL A 29 -3.37 7.62 -3.87
CA VAL A 29 -2.68 8.78 -4.46
C VAL A 29 -3.03 8.91 -5.94
N ASP A 30 -2.94 10.12 -6.46
CA ASP A 30 -3.14 10.38 -7.89
C ASP A 30 -1.93 9.89 -8.70
N LEU A 31 -2.13 8.82 -9.48
CA LEU A 31 -1.06 8.21 -10.28
C LEU A 31 -0.70 9.00 -11.55
N SER A 32 -1.45 10.05 -11.90
CA SER A 32 -1.11 10.96 -13.00
C SER A 32 -0.18 12.10 -12.60
N THR A 33 -0.06 12.36 -11.29
CA THR A 33 0.78 13.46 -10.76
C THR A 33 2.26 13.09 -10.61
N LEU A 34 2.64 11.88 -11.06
CA LEU A 34 4.00 11.36 -10.97
C LEU A 34 4.94 12.05 -11.97
N ARG A 35 5.54 13.18 -11.57
CA ARG A 35 6.74 13.72 -12.24
C ARG A 35 7.98 13.07 -11.63
N GLU A 36 8.95 12.70 -12.45
CA GLU A 36 10.19 12.01 -11.99
C GLU A 36 10.94 12.82 -10.92
N GLU A 37 10.93 14.14 -11.02
CA GLU A 37 11.57 15.05 -10.08
C GLU A 37 10.91 15.00 -8.68
N ASP A 38 9.58 14.99 -8.63
CA ASP A 38 8.83 14.92 -7.38
C ASP A 38 9.05 13.57 -6.68
N ILE A 39 9.16 12.49 -7.46
CA ILE A 39 9.42 11.13 -6.94
C ILE A 39 10.79 11.07 -6.24
N ARG A 40 11.86 11.61 -6.86
CA ARG A 40 13.20 11.57 -6.26
C ARG A 40 13.23 12.26 -4.90
N HIS A 41 12.64 13.45 -4.79
CA HIS A 41 12.60 14.18 -3.53
C HIS A 41 11.76 13.50 -2.43
N LEU A 42 10.71 12.78 -2.81
CA LEU A 42 9.82 12.11 -1.85
C LEU A 42 10.36 10.75 -1.38
N LEU A 43 11.13 10.05 -2.22
CA LEU A 43 11.66 8.73 -1.90
C LEU A 43 13.03 8.78 -1.20
N MET A 44 13.78 9.87 -1.36
CA MET A 44 15.10 10.04 -0.76
C MET A 44 15.04 10.66 0.63
N LEU A 45 16.02 10.30 1.47
CA LEU A 45 16.30 10.92 2.75
C LEU A 45 16.74 12.38 2.53
N GLU A 46 16.40 13.23 3.49
CA GLU A 46 16.73 14.65 3.46
C GLU A 46 18.16 14.89 4.02
N ASN A 47 18.71 16.07 3.74
CA ASN A 47 19.93 16.59 4.39
C ASN A 47 21.16 15.67 4.31
N ASP A 48 21.36 15.01 3.16
CA ASP A 48 22.46 14.07 2.91
C ASP A 48 22.55 12.89 3.91
N GLN A 49 21.47 12.62 4.64
CA GLN A 49 21.40 11.47 5.52
C GLN A 49 21.53 10.18 4.72
N ASN A 50 22.26 9.22 5.27
CA ASN A 50 22.29 7.87 4.71
C ASN A 50 22.04 6.82 5.79
N ILE A 51 21.41 5.72 5.38
CA ILE A 51 21.05 4.64 6.30
C ILE A 51 22.30 3.99 6.90
N SER A 52 23.42 3.97 6.19
CA SER A 52 24.66 3.35 6.69
C SER A 52 25.23 4.02 7.94
N GLN A 53 25.01 5.33 8.13
CA GLN A 53 25.36 6.05 9.37
C GLN A 53 24.49 5.60 10.55
N ILE A 54 23.22 5.30 10.28
CA ILE A 54 22.23 4.86 11.28
C ILE A 54 22.45 3.40 11.65
N ALA A 55 22.77 2.57 10.67
CA ALA A 55 23.07 1.14 10.83
C ALA A 55 24.44 0.90 11.50
N GLY A 56 25.41 1.76 11.19
CA GLY A 56 26.83 1.48 11.38
C GLY A 56 27.40 0.57 10.29
N ALA A 57 28.67 0.79 9.93
CA ALA A 57 29.32 0.16 8.77
C ALA A 57 29.18 -1.38 8.75
N LYS A 58 29.43 -2.05 9.89
CA LYS A 58 29.36 -3.52 9.99
C LYS A 58 27.95 -4.08 9.81
N GLU A 59 26.91 -3.37 10.28
CA GLU A 59 25.52 -3.84 10.12
C GLU A 59 25.06 -3.58 8.68
N TRP A 60 25.48 -2.46 8.09
CA TRP A 60 25.24 -2.14 6.68
C TRP A 60 25.87 -3.17 5.73
N GLU A 61 27.15 -3.49 5.88
CA GLU A 61 27.84 -4.51 5.07
C GLU A 61 27.12 -5.86 5.12
N LYS A 62 26.67 -6.27 6.31
CA LYS A 62 25.86 -7.49 6.47
C LYS A 62 24.53 -7.40 5.74
N ALA A 63 23.85 -6.26 5.81
CA ALA A 63 22.58 -6.07 5.13
C ALA A 63 22.73 -6.11 3.61
N VAL A 64 23.78 -5.51 3.06
CA VAL A 64 24.11 -5.58 1.62
C VAL A 64 24.33 -7.03 1.20
N HIS A 65 25.14 -7.78 1.95
CA HIS A 65 25.36 -9.20 1.67
C HIS A 65 24.06 -10.02 1.74
N LEU A 66 23.23 -9.79 2.76
CA LEU A 66 21.93 -10.48 2.91
C LEU A 66 20.94 -10.13 1.79
N ALA A 67 20.91 -8.87 1.34
CA ALA A 67 20.04 -8.42 0.26
C ALA A 67 20.44 -9.08 -1.06
N GLU A 68 21.73 -9.12 -1.37
CA GLU A 68 22.26 -9.77 -2.56
C GLU A 68 22.03 -11.28 -2.54
N GLU A 69 22.48 -11.97 -1.49
CA GLU A 69 22.41 -13.43 -1.36
C GLU A 69 20.97 -13.96 -1.45
N ARG A 70 20.00 -13.24 -0.87
CA ARG A 70 18.65 -13.77 -0.64
C ARG A 70 17.60 -13.21 -1.59
N PHE A 71 17.88 -12.05 -2.18
CA PHE A 71 16.91 -11.33 -3.01
C PHE A 71 17.50 -10.89 -4.35
N ASN A 72 18.80 -11.09 -4.61
CA ASN A 72 19.49 -10.59 -5.80
C ASN A 72 19.22 -9.07 -5.98
N PHE A 73 19.35 -8.34 -4.87
CA PHE A 73 19.03 -6.93 -4.77
C PHE A 73 20.23 -6.15 -4.27
N ASP A 74 20.74 -5.26 -5.13
CA ASP A 74 21.82 -4.35 -4.77
C ASP A 74 21.31 -3.23 -3.86
N LEU A 75 21.69 -3.31 -2.59
CA LEU A 75 21.29 -2.35 -1.56
C LEU A 75 22.17 -1.09 -1.55
N GLU A 76 23.37 -1.13 -2.14
CA GLU A 76 24.34 -0.03 -2.12
C GLU A 76 23.79 1.29 -2.70
N PRO A 77 23.13 1.30 -3.89
CA PRO A 77 22.56 2.53 -4.45
C PRO A 77 21.42 3.11 -3.63
N MET A 78 20.85 2.34 -2.69
CA MET A 78 19.67 2.70 -1.91
C MET A 78 20.01 3.34 -0.55
N ARG A 79 21.28 3.66 -0.30
CA ARG A 79 21.75 4.27 0.96
C ARG A 79 20.98 5.52 1.40
N ASN A 80 20.49 6.28 0.44
CA ASN A 80 19.79 7.54 0.69
C ASN A 80 18.27 7.40 0.49
N THR A 81 17.73 6.18 0.48
CA THR A 81 16.29 5.91 0.33
C THR A 81 15.69 5.60 1.69
N TYR A 82 14.42 5.94 1.96
CA TYR A 82 13.78 5.51 3.21
C TYR A 82 13.75 3.96 3.32
N PRO A 83 14.18 3.36 4.45
CA PRO A 83 14.24 1.90 4.59
C PRO A 83 12.90 1.19 4.38
N TYR A 84 11.78 1.85 4.70
CA TYR A 84 10.44 1.29 4.46
C TYR A 84 10.06 1.18 3.00
N LEU A 85 10.61 2.02 2.12
CA LEU A 85 10.41 1.89 0.67
C LEU A 85 11.15 0.67 0.13
N ILE A 86 12.39 0.46 0.59
CA ILE A 86 13.19 -0.74 0.27
C ILE A 86 12.48 -1.99 0.79
N LEU A 87 12.02 -1.97 2.05
CA LEU A 87 11.28 -3.06 2.65
C LEU A 87 10.00 -3.37 1.86
N HIS A 88 9.23 -2.35 1.47
CA HIS A 88 8.03 -2.52 0.67
C HIS A 88 8.33 -3.17 -0.68
N HIS A 89 9.37 -2.70 -1.39
CA HIS A 89 9.81 -3.26 -2.66
C HIS A 89 10.14 -4.75 -2.55
N LEU A 90 10.98 -5.13 -1.56
CA LEU A 90 11.35 -6.52 -1.34
C LEU A 90 10.16 -7.40 -0.95
N GLN A 91 9.20 -6.87 -0.18
CA GLN A 91 7.98 -7.59 0.16
C GLN A 91 7.09 -7.85 -1.06
N MET A 92 6.98 -6.88 -1.98
CA MET A 92 6.22 -7.06 -3.21
C MET A 92 6.87 -8.09 -4.13
N GLY A 93 8.20 -8.18 -4.15
CA GLY A 93 8.92 -9.25 -4.86
C GLY A 93 8.53 -10.67 -4.42
N PHE A 94 8.02 -10.87 -3.20
CA PHE A 94 7.51 -12.17 -2.77
C PHE A 94 6.06 -12.46 -3.16
N LEU A 95 5.25 -11.42 -3.34
CA LEU A 95 3.82 -11.55 -3.58
C LEU A 95 3.46 -11.44 -5.05
N SER A 96 4.28 -10.74 -5.83
CA SER A 96 4.04 -10.51 -7.24
C SER A 96 4.58 -11.65 -8.09
N GLN A 97 3.90 -11.96 -9.18
CA GLN A 97 4.25 -12.98 -10.16
C GLN A 97 4.37 -12.33 -11.54
N GLY A 98 5.55 -12.42 -12.16
CA GLY A 98 5.76 -12.10 -13.58
C GLY A 98 5.17 -10.76 -14.04
N SER A 99 4.47 -10.79 -15.16
CA SER A 99 3.98 -9.63 -15.92
C SER A 99 2.58 -9.15 -15.52
N PHE A 100 2.05 -9.55 -14.36
CA PHE A 100 0.75 -9.06 -13.92
C PHE A 100 0.86 -7.60 -13.46
N GLU A 101 -0.19 -6.82 -13.70
CA GLU A 101 -0.32 -5.50 -13.11
C GLU A 101 -0.88 -5.59 -11.69
N ALA A 102 -0.48 -4.66 -10.83
CA ALA A 102 -1.12 -4.49 -9.53
C ALA A 102 -2.58 -4.04 -9.69
N MET A 103 -3.46 -4.48 -8.77
CA MET A 103 -4.92 -4.23 -8.85
C MET A 103 -5.28 -2.74 -9.00
N ASP A 104 -4.68 -1.88 -8.19
CA ASP A 104 -4.89 -0.43 -8.25
C ASP A 104 -4.43 0.18 -9.56
N GLN A 105 -3.26 -0.24 -10.05
CA GLN A 105 -2.74 0.23 -11.33
C GLN A 105 -3.66 -0.23 -12.48
N ALA A 106 -4.10 -1.49 -12.45
CA ALA A 106 -5.01 -2.03 -13.45
C ALA A 106 -6.34 -1.25 -13.47
N LEU A 107 -6.96 -1.04 -12.29
CA LEU A 107 -8.20 -0.26 -12.18
C LEU A 107 -8.01 1.20 -12.61
N TRP A 108 -6.88 1.82 -12.25
CA TRP A 108 -6.54 3.18 -12.70
C TRP A 108 -6.42 3.26 -14.22
N THR A 109 -5.65 2.37 -14.84
CA THR A 109 -5.47 2.31 -16.30
C THR A 109 -6.83 2.14 -17.00
N GLN A 110 -7.69 1.26 -16.48
CA GLN A 110 -9.05 1.06 -17.01
C GLN A 110 -9.90 2.33 -16.85
N ALA A 111 -9.89 2.98 -15.68
CA ALA A 111 -10.63 4.22 -15.46
C ALA A 111 -10.21 5.33 -16.44
N LYS A 112 -8.90 5.51 -16.63
CA LYS A 112 -8.35 6.46 -17.61
C LYS A 112 -8.77 6.13 -19.04
N GLY A 113 -8.71 4.85 -19.43
CA GLY A 113 -9.15 4.40 -20.75
C GLY A 113 -10.64 4.63 -21.03
N LEU A 114 -11.47 4.60 -19.98
CA LEU A 114 -12.90 4.90 -20.03
C LEU A 114 -13.23 6.40 -19.98
N GLY A 115 -12.22 7.27 -19.84
CA GLY A 115 -12.44 8.71 -19.68
C GLY A 115 -13.03 9.12 -18.32
N ILE A 116 -12.97 8.23 -17.32
CA ILE A 116 -13.42 8.51 -15.94
C ILE A 116 -12.46 9.51 -15.30
N GLU A 117 -13.01 10.50 -14.56
CA GLU A 117 -12.19 11.45 -13.79
C GLU A 117 -11.39 10.70 -12.73
N CYS A 118 -10.06 10.80 -12.77
CA CYS A 118 -9.19 10.08 -11.83
C CYS A 118 -8.49 11.05 -10.87
N GLY A 119 -8.34 10.66 -9.61
CA GLY A 119 -7.63 11.44 -8.60
C GLY A 119 -7.13 10.60 -7.41
N GLY A 120 -6.53 11.27 -6.43
CA GLY A 120 -6.06 10.67 -5.18
C GLY A 120 -6.93 11.06 -3.98
N LEU A 121 -7.08 10.15 -3.02
CA LEU A 121 -7.69 10.46 -1.71
C LEU A 121 -6.73 11.21 -0.78
N GLU A 122 -5.44 11.14 -1.06
CA GLU A 122 -4.35 11.86 -0.39
C GLU A 122 -3.43 12.46 -1.45
N SER A 123 -2.76 13.56 -1.08
CA SER A 123 -1.64 14.06 -1.88
C SER A 123 -0.40 13.18 -1.72
N MET A 124 0.52 13.27 -2.67
CA MET A 124 1.77 12.50 -2.65
C MET A 124 2.64 12.85 -1.42
N SER A 125 2.67 14.14 -1.04
CA SER A 125 3.42 14.61 0.12
C SER A 125 2.84 14.10 1.43
N GLU A 126 1.51 14.00 1.56
CA GLU A 126 0.85 13.37 2.71
C GLU A 126 1.13 11.86 2.75
N HIS A 127 1.00 11.19 1.60
CA HIS A 127 1.17 9.74 1.51
C HIS A 127 2.57 9.27 1.91
N PHE A 128 3.63 9.93 1.42
CA PHE A 128 5.00 9.61 1.81
C PHE A 128 5.45 10.33 3.08
N GLY A 129 4.85 11.47 3.43
CA GLY A 129 5.16 12.24 4.62
C GLY A 129 5.00 11.46 5.93
N VAL A 130 4.14 10.44 5.95
CA VAL A 130 4.01 9.53 7.11
C VAL A 130 5.30 8.78 7.45
N LEU A 131 6.19 8.57 6.48
CA LEU A 131 7.49 7.95 6.72
C LEU A 131 8.35 8.82 7.64
N LYS A 132 8.27 10.15 7.50
CA LYS A 132 9.02 11.11 8.33
C LYS A 132 8.61 11.07 9.81
N ALA A 133 7.39 10.65 10.09
CA ALA A 133 6.89 10.50 11.45
C ALA A 133 7.38 9.21 12.16
N ILE A 134 8.10 8.33 11.44
CA ILE A 134 8.62 7.07 11.95
C ILE A 134 10.15 7.18 11.96
N SER A 135 10.77 6.99 13.13
CA SER A 135 12.22 7.16 13.24
C SER A 135 12.98 6.24 12.29
N LEU A 136 14.06 6.76 11.70
CA LEU A 136 14.86 6.02 10.73
C LEU A 136 15.49 4.76 11.35
N GLU A 137 15.82 4.77 12.65
CA GLU A 137 16.32 3.60 13.38
C GLU A 137 15.27 2.48 13.39
N LYS A 138 13.99 2.83 13.61
CA LYS A 138 12.91 1.85 13.55
C LYS A 138 12.73 1.33 12.13
N GLN A 139 12.72 2.23 11.14
CA GLN A 139 12.56 1.83 9.74
C GLN A 139 13.67 0.86 9.32
N TRP A 140 14.91 1.19 9.66
CA TRP A 140 16.08 0.36 9.43
C TRP A 140 15.99 -0.97 10.16
N ARG A 141 15.62 -0.98 11.45
CA ARG A 141 15.54 -2.21 12.24
C ARG A 141 14.55 -3.20 11.64
N ASP A 142 13.40 -2.72 11.17
CA ASP A 142 12.39 -3.56 10.53
C ASP A 142 12.89 -4.12 9.18
N LEU A 143 13.55 -3.30 8.35
CA LEU A 143 14.19 -3.76 7.10
C LEU A 143 15.26 -4.83 7.39
N TYR A 144 16.16 -4.57 8.33
CA TYR A 144 17.24 -5.49 8.67
C TYR A 144 16.71 -6.82 9.23
N LEU A 145 15.68 -6.78 10.08
CA LEU A 145 15.00 -8.00 10.58
C LEU A 145 14.36 -8.81 9.45
N PHE A 146 13.78 -8.13 8.45
CA PHE A 146 13.24 -8.77 7.26
C PHE A 146 14.32 -9.46 6.43
N LEU A 147 15.44 -8.78 6.15
CA LEU A 147 16.59 -9.35 5.43
C LEU A 147 17.16 -10.58 6.15
N LYS A 148 17.24 -10.55 7.49
CA LYS A 148 17.69 -11.68 8.29
C LYS A 148 16.74 -12.87 8.30
N ASN A 149 15.43 -12.64 8.19
CA ASN A 149 14.39 -13.68 8.34
C ASN A 149 13.36 -13.65 7.19
N PRO A 150 13.79 -13.91 5.93
CA PRO A 150 12.89 -13.84 4.77
C PRO A 150 11.80 -14.91 4.82
N ILE A 151 12.11 -16.12 5.31
CA ILE A 151 11.17 -17.26 5.30
C ILE A 151 9.96 -16.97 6.19
N SER A 152 10.17 -16.48 7.41
CA SER A 152 9.05 -16.13 8.31
C SER A 152 8.23 -14.98 7.73
N SER A 153 8.91 -14.02 7.10
CA SER A 153 8.26 -12.86 6.47
C SER A 153 7.40 -13.30 5.28
N LYS A 154 7.92 -14.17 4.40
CA LYS A 154 7.19 -14.77 3.28
C LYS A 154 5.96 -15.54 3.74
N ARG A 155 6.06 -16.37 4.78
CA ARG A 155 4.89 -17.08 5.35
C ARG A 155 3.80 -16.12 5.83
N LYS A 156 4.20 -15.02 6.48
CA LYS A 156 3.26 -13.99 6.96
C LYS A 156 2.61 -13.24 5.79
N LEU A 157 3.38 -12.90 4.76
CA LEU A 157 2.88 -12.26 3.53
C LEU A 157 1.89 -13.17 2.80
N ASN A 158 2.21 -14.47 2.65
CA ASN A 158 1.29 -15.44 2.06
C ASN A 158 0.00 -15.58 2.88
N SER A 159 0.09 -15.55 4.20
CA SER A 159 -1.11 -15.55 5.05
C SER A 159 -1.99 -14.31 4.84
N LEU A 160 -1.38 -13.14 4.69
CA LEU A 160 -2.08 -11.90 4.33
C LEU A 160 -2.71 -11.98 2.94
N PHE A 161 -1.96 -12.47 1.94
CA PHE A 161 -2.46 -12.66 0.59
C PHE A 161 -3.64 -13.63 0.55
N ASN A 162 -3.57 -14.75 1.26
CA ASN A 162 -4.68 -15.69 1.38
C ASN A 162 -5.91 -15.08 2.08
N ALA A 163 -5.70 -14.23 3.10
CA ALA A 163 -6.80 -13.48 3.72
C ALA A 163 -7.42 -12.46 2.74
N TYR A 164 -6.60 -11.86 1.88
CA TYR A 164 -7.02 -10.95 0.82
C TYR A 164 -7.85 -11.66 -0.25
N MET A 165 -7.43 -12.83 -0.74
CA MET A 165 -8.21 -13.64 -1.69
C MET A 165 -9.56 -14.11 -1.11
N ARG A 166 -9.61 -14.39 0.19
CA ARG A 166 -10.85 -14.71 0.91
C ARG A 166 -11.70 -13.48 1.29
N GLN A 167 -11.26 -12.28 0.90
CA GLN A 167 -11.94 -11.02 1.22
C GLN A 167 -12.10 -10.78 2.75
N ASP A 168 -11.23 -11.37 3.58
CA ASP A 168 -11.28 -11.27 5.04
C ASP A 168 -10.58 -9.99 5.53
N ILE A 169 -11.27 -8.86 5.36
CA ILE A 169 -10.80 -7.54 5.77
C ILE A 169 -10.52 -7.44 7.27
N ARG A 170 -11.14 -8.29 8.11
CA ARG A 170 -10.92 -8.31 9.56
C ARG A 170 -9.56 -8.91 9.88
N SER A 171 -9.21 -10.03 9.27
CA SER A 171 -7.90 -10.67 9.46
C SER A 171 -6.78 -9.82 8.89
N LEU A 172 -6.98 -9.20 7.72
CA LEU A 172 -6.03 -8.23 7.15
C LEU A 172 -5.78 -7.07 8.12
N TYR A 173 -6.84 -6.42 8.61
CA TYR A 173 -6.70 -5.31 9.55
C TYR A 173 -5.99 -5.72 10.85
N LYS A 174 -6.35 -6.86 11.45
CA LYS A 174 -5.71 -7.32 12.69
C LYS A 174 -4.21 -7.59 12.48
N SER A 175 -3.85 -8.24 11.39
CA SER A 175 -2.47 -8.56 11.05
C SER A 175 -1.65 -7.30 10.74
N SER A 176 -2.20 -6.36 9.97
CA SER A 176 -1.57 -5.06 9.69
C SER A 176 -1.41 -4.24 10.96
N LYS A 177 -2.45 -4.15 11.81
CA LYS A 177 -2.37 -3.46 13.11
C LYS A 177 -1.29 -4.05 14.02
N LYS A 178 -1.16 -5.38 14.07
CA LYS A 178 -0.11 -6.05 14.84
C LYS A 178 1.28 -5.74 14.28
N GLY A 179 1.43 -5.74 12.95
CA GLY A 179 2.70 -5.42 12.28
C GLY A 179 3.14 -3.96 12.46
N LEU A 180 2.20 -3.01 12.39
CA LEU A 180 2.49 -1.59 12.51
C LEU A 180 2.79 -1.16 13.96
N GLY A 181 2.27 -1.87 14.97
CA GLY A 181 2.56 -1.59 16.37
C GLY A 181 2.17 -0.16 16.77
N SER A 182 3.16 0.64 17.20
CA SER A 182 3.00 2.05 17.55
C SER A 182 2.74 2.95 16.34
N SER A 183 3.21 2.58 15.14
CA SER A 183 3.07 3.38 13.91
C SER A 183 1.66 3.36 13.32
N LYS A 184 0.73 2.55 13.85
CA LYS A 184 -0.65 2.41 13.33
C LYS A 184 -1.44 3.72 13.28
N ASN A 185 -1.15 4.66 14.19
CA ASN A 185 -1.87 5.93 14.25
C ASN A 185 -1.56 6.77 13.01
N VAL A 186 -0.27 6.93 12.69
CA VAL A 186 0.17 7.71 11.54
C VAL A 186 -0.07 6.96 10.24
N MET A 187 0.24 5.66 10.19
CA MET A 187 0.16 4.87 8.96
C MET A 187 -1.27 4.51 8.53
N ILE A 188 -2.26 4.54 9.45
CA ILE A 188 -3.63 4.12 9.15
C ILE A 188 -4.65 5.12 9.68
N TYR A 189 -4.66 5.44 10.98
CA TYR A 189 -5.81 6.15 11.58
C TYR A 189 -5.94 7.61 11.13
N ASN A 190 -4.84 8.35 11.07
CA ASN A 190 -4.86 9.74 10.60
C ASN A 190 -5.23 9.80 9.11
N ARG A 191 -4.61 8.95 8.31
CA ARG A 191 -4.88 8.76 6.88
C ARG A 191 -6.34 8.41 6.60
N ASN A 192 -6.89 7.44 7.34
CA ASN A 192 -8.30 7.06 7.21
C ASN A 192 -9.26 8.22 7.43
N LYS A 193 -8.96 9.10 8.40
CA LYS A 193 -9.78 10.28 8.65
C LYS A 193 -9.77 11.21 7.43
N LEU A 194 -8.58 11.59 6.96
CA LEU A 194 -8.39 12.48 5.81
C LEU A 194 -9.02 11.89 4.53
N MET A 195 -8.69 10.64 4.19
CA MET A 195 -9.25 9.95 3.03
C MET A 195 -10.78 9.85 3.08
N THR A 196 -11.36 9.61 4.26
CA THR A 196 -12.81 9.52 4.40
C THR A 196 -13.46 10.91 4.27
N GLU A 197 -12.88 11.94 4.85
CA GLU A 197 -13.35 13.33 4.73
C GLU A 197 -13.29 13.78 3.26
N PHE A 198 -12.16 13.53 2.58
CA PHE A 198 -12.00 13.84 1.15
C PHE A 198 -13.02 13.08 0.30
N LEU A 199 -13.11 11.76 0.45
CA LEU A 199 -14.07 10.95 -0.32
C LEU A 199 -15.51 11.44 -0.10
N SER A 200 -15.90 11.74 1.13
CA SER A 200 -17.24 12.26 1.45
C SER A 200 -17.51 13.62 0.84
N SER A 201 -16.49 14.48 0.72
CA SER A 201 -16.62 15.78 0.05
C SER A 201 -16.79 15.67 -1.48
N LYS A 202 -16.36 14.54 -2.07
CA LYS A 202 -16.42 14.28 -3.52
C LYS A 202 -17.66 13.50 -3.95
N MET A 203 -18.22 12.67 -3.06
CA MET A 203 -19.45 11.92 -3.35
C MET A 203 -20.66 12.86 -3.36
N GLN A 204 -20.97 13.41 -4.54
CA GLN A 204 -22.19 14.19 -4.80
C GLN A 204 -23.39 13.25 -5.04
N LEU A 205 -24.62 13.74 -4.84
CA LEU A 205 -25.83 12.89 -4.93
C LEU A 205 -26.08 12.31 -6.33
N ASP A 206 -25.63 12.99 -7.37
CA ASP A 206 -25.78 12.66 -8.79
C ASP A 206 -24.56 11.97 -9.40
N GLN A 207 -23.52 11.71 -8.60
CA GLN A 207 -22.27 11.10 -9.05
C GLN A 207 -21.99 9.79 -8.31
N VAL A 208 -21.49 8.80 -9.05
CA VAL A 208 -21.04 7.53 -8.49
C VAL A 208 -19.52 7.52 -8.52
N SER A 209 -18.92 7.44 -7.33
CA SER A 209 -17.47 7.40 -7.18
C SER A 209 -16.98 5.99 -6.87
N PHE A 210 -15.90 5.59 -7.53
CA PHE A 210 -15.14 4.39 -7.19
C PHE A 210 -13.92 4.78 -6.36
N ALA A 211 -13.70 4.16 -5.20
CA ALA A 211 -12.52 4.40 -4.37
C ALA A 211 -11.74 3.11 -4.15
N ALA A 212 -10.47 3.09 -4.51
CA ALA A 212 -9.53 2.00 -4.26
C ALA A 212 -8.59 2.38 -3.11
N VAL A 213 -8.69 1.67 -1.98
CA VAL A 213 -7.81 1.83 -0.80
C VAL A 213 -7.25 0.48 -0.35
N GLY A 214 -6.09 0.49 0.29
CA GLY A 214 -5.47 -0.67 0.90
C GLY A 214 -6.39 -1.28 1.95
N ALA A 215 -6.52 -2.62 1.96
CA ALA A 215 -7.49 -3.31 2.81
C ALA A 215 -7.31 -3.04 4.32
N ALA A 216 -6.10 -2.65 4.75
CA ALA A 216 -5.83 -2.25 6.13
C ALA A 216 -6.59 -0.98 6.56
N HIS A 217 -7.00 -0.14 5.61
CA HIS A 217 -7.72 1.11 5.86
C HIS A 217 -9.23 0.88 6.13
N LEU A 218 -9.79 -0.24 5.72
CA LEU A 218 -11.25 -0.44 5.69
C LEU A 218 -11.89 -0.77 7.05
N TYR A 219 -11.24 -1.62 7.85
CA TYR A 219 -11.87 -2.23 9.04
C TYR A 219 -11.46 -1.58 10.37
N GLY A 220 -12.24 -1.83 11.42
CA GLY A 220 -11.99 -1.34 12.78
C GLY A 220 -12.69 -0.02 13.10
N LYS A 221 -12.65 0.42 14.37
CA LYS A 221 -13.35 1.63 14.83
C LYS A 221 -12.90 2.91 14.09
N SER A 222 -11.62 2.97 13.74
CA SER A 222 -11.02 4.05 12.95
C SER A 222 -10.85 3.69 11.47
N GLY A 223 -11.47 2.59 11.00
CA GLY A 223 -11.48 2.20 9.59
C GLY A 223 -12.44 3.07 8.78
N MET A 224 -12.18 3.24 7.48
CA MET A 224 -13.00 4.06 6.59
C MET A 224 -14.47 3.63 6.58
N LEU A 225 -14.77 2.32 6.61
CA LEU A 225 -16.16 1.84 6.65
C LEU A 225 -16.88 2.27 7.94
N ALA A 226 -16.17 2.32 9.07
CA ALA A 226 -16.77 2.79 10.33
C ALA A 226 -16.92 4.32 10.36
N LEU A 227 -16.00 5.05 9.72
CA LEU A 227 -16.07 6.51 9.59
C LEU A 227 -17.23 6.94 8.68
N LEU A 228 -17.38 6.31 7.50
CA LEU A 228 -18.49 6.55 6.58
C LEU A 228 -19.85 6.27 7.25
N LYS A 229 -19.98 5.15 7.99
CA LYS A 229 -21.20 4.87 8.75
C LYS A 229 -21.56 5.96 9.76
N ARG A 230 -20.55 6.56 10.43
CA ARG A 230 -20.77 7.65 11.38
C ARG A 230 -21.20 8.95 10.71
N GLN A 231 -20.85 9.16 9.45
CA GLN A 231 -21.31 10.28 8.64
C GLN A 231 -22.72 10.04 8.04
N GLY A 232 -23.36 8.91 8.33
CA GLY A 232 -24.73 8.61 7.89
C GLY A 232 -24.83 7.76 6.62
N TYR A 233 -23.71 7.33 6.04
CA TYR A 233 -23.73 6.47 4.85
C TYR A 233 -24.23 5.05 5.18
N GLN A 234 -25.09 4.53 4.31
CA GLN A 234 -25.47 3.11 4.33
C GLN A 234 -24.42 2.29 3.58
N LEU A 235 -23.92 1.23 4.21
CA LEU A 235 -22.92 0.36 3.60
C LEU A 235 -23.51 -0.99 3.25
N LYS A 236 -23.46 -1.35 1.97
CA LYS A 236 -23.84 -2.66 1.44
C LYS A 236 -22.60 -3.35 0.85
N PRO A 237 -22.19 -4.52 1.36
CA PRO A 237 -21.08 -5.25 0.77
C PRO A 237 -21.47 -5.77 -0.62
N VAL A 238 -20.58 -5.58 -1.59
CA VAL A 238 -20.63 -6.25 -2.88
C VAL A 238 -20.00 -7.63 -2.71
N LYS A 239 -20.73 -8.69 -3.05
CA LYS A 239 -20.22 -10.06 -2.97
C LYS A 239 -19.48 -10.39 -4.26
N LEU A 240 -18.17 -10.62 -4.15
CA LEU A 240 -17.36 -11.16 -5.24
C LEU A 240 -17.23 -12.68 -5.05
N GLU A 241 -17.14 -13.42 -6.15
CA GLU A 241 -16.84 -14.84 -6.14
C GLU A 241 -15.45 -15.07 -5.53
N GLN A 242 -15.38 -16.04 -4.61
CA GLN A 242 -14.11 -16.41 -4.01
C GLN A 242 -13.24 -17.13 -5.03
N ILE A 243 -12.02 -16.65 -5.19
CA ILE A 243 -11.00 -17.35 -5.95
C ILE A 243 -10.40 -18.40 -5.04
N ILE A 244 -10.68 -19.66 -5.34
CA ILE A 244 -10.07 -20.79 -4.63
C ILE A 244 -8.71 -21.02 -5.28
N SER A 245 -7.65 -20.60 -4.60
CA SER A 245 -6.28 -20.96 -4.95
C SER A 245 -6.15 -22.48 -4.94
N ARG A 246 -5.78 -23.11 -6.06
CA ARG A 246 -5.38 -24.52 -6.08
C ARG A 246 -3.99 -24.71 -5.50
#